data_AF-A0A937Z699-F1
#
_entry.id   AF-A0A937Z699-F1
#
_cell.length_a   1.000
_cell.length_b   1.000
_cell.length_c   1.000
_cell.angle_alpha   90.00
_cell.angle_beta   90.00
_cell.angle_gamma   90.00
#
_symmetry.space_group_name_H-M   'P 1'
#
loop_
_entity.id
_entity.type
_entity.pdbx_description
1 polymer ?
#
loop_
_entity_poly.entity_id
_entity_poly.type
_entity_poly.pdbx_seq_one_letter_code
_entity_poly.pdbx_strand_id
1 'polypeptide(L)' 'MNRARAIENGAYVIAPCQYGTLAGGSACFGHSLIVDPWGQVLADGGETESVIVADIDLDLVRQTRVRIPSLLHDRPFM' A
#
# COMPACT_ATOMS: atom_id res chain seq x y z
N MET A 1 -2.02 8.13 -1.07
CA MET A 1 -3.18 7.32 -0.62
C MET A 1 -2.74 5.96 -0.07
N ASN A 2 -1.95 5.17 -0.80
CA ASN A 2 -1.60 3.78 -0.44
C ASN A 2 -1.02 3.63 0.98
N ARG A 3 -0.09 4.51 1.40
CA ARG A 3 0.47 4.50 2.76
C ARG A 3 -0.57 4.73 3.86
N ALA A 4 -1.53 5.64 3.63
CA ALA A 4 -2.60 5.89 4.58
C ALA A 4 -3.51 4.66 4.72
N ARG A 5 -3.88 4.03 3.59
CA ARG A 5 -4.69 2.79 3.58
C ARG A 5 -3.98 1.64 4.30
N ALA A 6 -2.66 1.56 4.19
CA ALA A 6 -1.87 0.55 4.89
C ALA A 6 -1.93 0.73 6.42
N ILE A 7 -1.70 1.96 6.90
CA ILE A 7 -1.71 2.31 8.33
C ILE A 7 -3.10 2.13 8.93
N GLU A 8 -4.13 2.70 8.30
CA GLU A 8 -5.48 2.74 8.88
C GLU A 8 -6.15 1.35 8.93
N ASN A 9 -5.61 0.34 8.22
CA ASN A 9 -6.08 -1.04 8.25
C ASN A 9 -5.07 -1.99 8.91
N GLY A 10 -3.89 -1.47 9.31
CA GLY A 10 -2.74 -2.27 9.75
C GLY A 10 -2.47 -3.44 8.80
N ALA A 11 -2.36 -3.16 7.49
CA ALA A 11 -2.28 -4.18 6.44
C ALA A 11 -1.25 -3.81 5.38
N TYR A 12 -0.70 -4.83 4.71
CA TYR A 12 0.07 -4.62 3.50
C TYR A 12 -0.83 -4.08 2.38
N VAL A 13 -0.33 -3.12 1.61
CA VAL A 13 -0.99 -2.61 0.41
C VAL A 13 -0.09 -2.87 -0.79
N ILE A 14 -0.59 -3.66 -1.73
CA ILE A 14 0.05 -3.95 -3.02
C ILE A 14 -0.75 -3.21 -4.08
N ALA A 15 -0.15 -2.19 -4.68
CA ALA A 15 -0.80 -1.26 -5.60
C ALA A 15 -0.07 -1.27 -6.95
N PRO A 16 -0.40 -2.19 -7.86
CA PRO A 16 0.15 -2.17 -9.21
C PRO A 16 -0.37 -0.95 -9.98
N CYS A 17 0.47 -0.36 -10.82
CA CYS A 17 0.14 0.78 -11.65
C CYS A 17 0.71 0.63 -13.07
N GLN A 18 0.04 1.26 -14.03
CA GLN A 18 0.56 1.41 -15.39
C GLN A 18 1.62 2.53 -15.43
N TYR A 19 2.53 2.47 -16.39
CA TYR A 19 3.53 3.52 -16.66
C TYR A 19 3.39 4.03 -18.10
N GLY A 20 4.02 5.17 -18.41
CA GLY A 20 4.05 5.74 -19.77
C GLY A 20 2.77 6.49 -20.18
N THR A 21 2.51 6.58 -21.48
CA THR A 21 1.39 7.34 -22.04
C THR A 21 0.31 6.40 -22.58
N LEU A 22 -0.94 6.64 -22.20
CA LEU A 22 -2.11 5.94 -22.70
C LEU A 22 -2.46 6.37 -24.13
N ALA A 23 -3.14 5.49 -24.85
CA ALA A 23 -3.80 5.84 -26.10
C ALA A 23 -4.79 6.99 -25.84
N GLY A 24 -4.57 8.15 -26.46
CA GLY A 24 -5.31 9.39 -26.20
C GLY A 24 -4.49 10.51 -25.53
N GLY A 25 -3.23 10.24 -25.15
CA GLY A 25 -2.27 11.26 -24.72
C GLY A 25 -2.19 11.51 -23.21
N SER A 26 -3.03 10.86 -22.41
CA SER A 26 -2.93 10.92 -20.94
C SER A 26 -1.69 10.18 -20.44
N ALA A 27 -1.02 10.73 -19.44
CA ALA A 27 0.11 10.07 -18.78
C ALA A 27 -0.37 9.18 -17.61
N CYS A 28 0.21 8.00 -17.50
CA CYS A 28 0.15 7.16 -16.31
C CYS A 28 1.21 7.62 -15.32
N PHE A 29 0.88 7.55 -14.03
CA PHE A 29 1.81 7.95 -12.97
C PHE A 29 3.00 6.98 -12.83
N GLY A 30 2.83 5.69 -13.15
CA GLY A 30 3.78 4.67 -12.72
C GLY A 30 3.67 4.43 -11.23
N HIS A 31 4.80 4.17 -10.58
CA HIS A 31 4.92 3.93 -9.15
C HIS A 31 3.99 2.81 -8.67
N SER A 32 4.13 1.62 -9.26
CA SER A 32 3.64 0.41 -8.58
C SER A 32 4.27 0.37 -7.19
N LEU A 33 3.48 0.16 -6.13
CA LEU A 33 3.96 0.25 -4.75
C LEU A 33 3.63 -1.01 -3.94
N ILE A 34 4.56 -1.42 -3.10
CA ILE A 34 4.33 -2.37 -2.01
C ILE A 34 4.61 -1.62 -0.70
N VAL A 35 3.61 -1.57 0.17
CA VAL A 35 3.66 -0.85 1.45
C VAL A 35 3.34 -1.80 2.59
N ASP A 36 4.08 -1.70 3.69
CA ASP A 36 3.88 -2.51 4.89
C ASP A 36 2.76 -1.95 5.81
N PRO A 37 2.33 -2.69 6.84
CA PRO A 37 1.30 -2.26 7.80
C PRO A 37 1.60 -0.96 8.57
N TRP A 38 2.87 -0.54 8.67
CA TRP A 38 3.27 0.73 9.29
C TRP A 38 3.33 1.89 8.30
N GLY A 39 3.02 1.64 7.02
CA GLY A 39 3.06 2.64 5.96
C GLY A 39 4.46 2.87 5.39
N GLN A 40 5.42 2.00 5.67
CA GLN A 40 6.73 1.99 5.02
C GLN A 40 6.62 1.45 3.61
N VAL A 41 7.21 2.15 2.64
CA VAL A 41 7.32 1.66 1.26
C VAL A 41 8.44 0.63 1.21
N LEU A 42 8.09 -0.61 0.89
CA LEU A 42 9.05 -1.72 0.75
C LEU A 42 9.62 -1.78 -0.66
N ALA A 43 8.81 -1.44 -1.66
CA ALA A 43 9.26 -1.34 -3.04
C ALA A 43 8.44 -0.31 -3.83
N ASP A 44 9.09 0.36 -4.78
CA ASP A 44 8.52 1.33 -5.72
C ASP A 44 9.04 1.01 -7.13
N GLY A 45 8.11 0.80 -8.07
CA GLY A 45 8.41 0.45 -9.46
C GLY A 45 8.80 1.63 -10.35
N GLY A 46 8.71 2.88 -9.86
CA GLY A 46 9.05 4.08 -10.60
C GLY A 46 8.21 4.30 -11.87
N GLU A 47 8.72 5.11 -12.79
CA GLU A 47 7.98 5.55 -13.99
C GLU A 47 8.26 4.70 -15.24
N THR A 48 8.96 3.57 -15.08
CA THR A 48 9.41 2.70 -16.17
C THR A 48 8.85 1.29 -16.07
N GLU A 49 9.04 0.50 -17.12
CA GLU A 49 8.76 -0.94 -17.06
C GLU A 49 9.58 -1.59 -15.95
N SER A 50 8.91 -2.24 -15.01
CA SER A 50 9.58 -2.85 -13.87
C SER A 50 8.77 -3.99 -13.26
N VAL A 51 9.50 -4.86 -12.55
CA VAL A 51 8.93 -5.85 -11.63
C VAL A 51 9.53 -5.55 -10.27
N ILE A 52 8.67 -5.37 -9.27
CA ILE A 52 9.07 -5.14 -7.88
C ILE A 52 8.66 -6.32 -7.02
N VAL A 53 9.50 -6.64 -6.03
CA VAL A 53 9.34 -7.79 -5.14
C VAL A 53 9.60 -7.34 -3.71
N ALA A 54 8.85 -7.88 -2.76
CA ALA A 54 9.07 -7.70 -1.34
C ALA A 54 8.64 -8.96 -0.58
N ASP A 55 9.31 -9.23 0.54
CA ASP A 55 8.93 -10.30 1.44
C ASP A 55 7.77 -9.86 2.35
N ILE A 56 6.80 -10.75 2.54
CA ILE A 56 5.60 -10.48 3.35
C ILE A 56 5.69 -11.26 4.66
N ASP A 57 5.75 -10.52 5.77
CA ASP A 57 5.67 -11.06 7.11
C ASP A 57 4.25 -10.86 7.70
N LEU A 58 3.49 -11.95 7.77
CA LEU A 58 2.13 -11.91 8.31
C LEU A 58 2.09 -11.70 9.84
N ASP A 59 3.18 -11.94 10.55
CA ASP A 59 3.25 -11.63 11.98
C ASP A 59 3.33 -10.13 12.23
N LEU A 60 3.96 -9.37 11.32
CA LEU A 60 3.95 -7.91 11.38
C LEU A 60 2.52 -7.35 11.34
N VAL A 61 1.63 -7.91 10.52
CA VAL A 61 0.21 -7.51 10.47
C VAL A 61 -0.44 -7.68 11.85
N ARG A 62 -0.28 -8.86 12.48
CA ARG A 62 -0.85 -9.14 13.80
C ARG A 62 -0.32 -8.16 14.84
N GLN A 63 0.99 -7.96 14.87
CA GLN A 63 1.66 -7.06 15.82
C GLN A 63 1.22 -5.61 15.64
N THR A 64 1.14 -5.13 14.40
CA THR A 64 0.74 -3.75 14.10
C THR A 64 -0.71 -3.49 14.49
N ARG A 65 -1.63 -4.42 14.22
CA ARG A 65 -3.05 -4.25 14.60
C ARG A 65 -3.26 -4.15 16.10
N VAL A 66 -2.46 -4.86 16.91
CA VAL A 66 -2.49 -4.73 18.38
C VAL A 66 -1.93 -3.37 18.83
N ARG A 67 -1.00 -2.79 18.09
CA ARG A 67 -0.34 -1.52 18.41
C ARG A 67 -1.07 -0.27 17.90
N ILE A 68 -2.11 -0.41 17.08
CA ILE A 68 -2.93 0.71 16.57
C ILE A 68 -4.31 0.66 17.24
N PRO A 69 -4.54 1.42 18.33
CA PRO A 69 -5.77 1.33 19.12
C PRO A 69 -7.02 1.76 18.33
N SER A 70 -6.87 2.66 17.35
CA SER A 70 -7.99 3.15 16.55
C SER A 70 -8.71 2.04 15.77
N LEU A 71 -8.03 0.93 15.46
CA LEU A 71 -8.62 -0.24 14.80
C LEU A 71 -9.62 -0.99 15.68
N LEU A 72 -9.54 -0.82 17.00
CA LEU A 72 -10.40 -1.49 17.99
C LEU A 72 -11.55 -0.59 18.46
N HIS A 73 -11.58 0.67 18.04
CA HIS A 73 -12.51 1.69 18.56
C HIS A 73 -13.62 2.04 17.56
N ASP A 74 -13.81 1.25 16.52
CA ASP A 74 -14.87 1.51 15.53
C ASP A 74 -16.25 1.40 16.21
N ARG A 75 -17.12 2.38 15.94
CA ARG A 75 -18.43 2.46 16.59
C ARG A 75 -19.51 2.00 15.63
N PRO A 76 -20.44 1.13 16.05
CA PRO A 76 -21.58 0.82 15.22
C PRO A 76 -22.37 2.10 14.94
N PHE A 77 -22.71 2.32 13.67
CA PHE A 77 -23.65 3.36 13.29
C PHE A 77 -25.03 2.97 13.82
N MET A 78 -25.65 3.87 14.59
CA MET A 78 -27.02 3.74 15.11
C MET A 78 -28.02 4.27 14.09
#